data_AF-A0A7K7ADY3-F1
#
_entry.id   AF-A0A7K7ADY3-F1
#
_cell.length_a   1.000
_cell.length_b   1.000
_cell.length_c   1.000
_cell.angle_alpha   90.00
_cell.angle_beta   90.00
_cell.angle_gamma   90.00
#
_symmetry.space_group_name_H-M   'P 1'
#
loop_
_entity.id
_entity.type
_entity.pdbx_description
1 polymer ?
#
loop_
_entity_poly.entity_id
_entity_poly.type
_entity_poly.pdbx_seq_one_letter_code
_entity_poly.pdbx_strand_id
1 'polypeptide(L)'
;SPGAEESWDALFNDDGDCLDPRLLQELSGGSERRESLQEPRFNYYGAEAAAPDLSDDELPHVIEIYDFPPDFRTEDLLRVFCSYQKKGFDIKWVDDTHALGIFSSPIAARDALSTKHLMVKTRPLSQGTRAAKAKARAYADFLQPAKERPETSAALARRLVIGALGVRSNQTRAQREAERKKLQEARERKRLENKQREDAWEGRE
;
A
#
# COMPACT_ATOMS: atom_id res chain seq x y z
N SER A 1 44.50 39.88 3.50
CA SER A 1 44.93 38.58 2.95
C SER A 1 43.85 37.56 3.22
N PRO A 2 42.99 37.24 2.24
CA PRO A 2 41.97 36.21 2.39
C PRO A 2 42.57 34.82 2.13
N GLY A 3 42.02 33.83 2.81
CA GLY A 3 42.60 32.51 3.06
C GLY A 3 42.83 31.67 1.80
N ALA A 4 43.93 30.91 1.83
CA ALA A 4 44.13 29.79 0.97
C ALA A 4 43.02 28.77 1.25
N GLU A 5 42.18 28.54 0.25
CA GLU A 5 41.09 27.58 0.29
C GLU A 5 41.69 26.17 0.45
N GLU A 6 41.37 25.52 1.57
CA GLU A 6 41.67 24.12 1.86
C GLU A 6 40.86 23.24 0.89
N SER A 7 41.35 23.11 -0.34
CA SER A 7 40.78 22.26 -1.37
C SER A 7 41.01 20.80 -1.03
N TRP A 8 39.96 19.98 -1.13
CA TRP A 8 40.03 18.53 -0.91
C TRP A 8 41.10 17.84 -1.78
N ASP A 9 41.40 18.39 -2.96
CA ASP A 9 42.47 17.92 -3.86
C ASP A 9 43.90 18.16 -3.33
N ALA A 10 44.08 19.01 -2.31
CA ALA A 10 45.39 19.24 -1.70
C ALA A 10 45.68 18.25 -0.55
N LEU A 11 44.63 17.60 -0.03
CA LEU A 11 44.72 16.71 1.14
C LEU A 11 44.89 15.24 0.75
N PHE A 12 44.60 14.88 -0.50
CA PHE A 12 44.66 13.51 -1.00
C PHE A 12 45.29 13.48 -2.41
N ASN A 13 46.05 12.44 -2.74
CA ASN A 13 46.51 12.21 -4.12
C ASN A 13 45.40 11.54 -4.96
N ASP A 14 45.59 11.45 -6.29
CA ASP A 14 44.67 10.78 -7.23
C ASP A 14 44.48 9.27 -6.93
N ASP A 15 45.38 8.67 -6.15
CA ASP A 15 45.30 7.28 -5.69
C ASP A 15 44.50 7.13 -4.38
N GLY A 16 44.05 8.24 -3.78
CA GLY A 16 43.23 8.30 -2.57
C GLY A 16 44.00 8.28 -1.24
N ASP A 17 45.32 8.38 -1.27
CA ASP A 17 46.17 8.45 -0.08
C ASP A 17 46.19 9.85 0.51
N CYS A 18 46.09 9.94 1.85
CA CYS A 18 46.18 11.19 2.58
C CYS A 18 47.59 11.77 2.53
N LEU A 19 47.73 13.03 2.12
CA LEU A 19 49.00 13.74 2.02
C LEU A 19 49.32 14.60 3.25
N ASP A 20 48.38 14.76 4.18
CA ASP A 20 48.58 15.58 5.39
C ASP A 20 49.53 14.87 6.39
N PRO A 21 50.74 15.41 6.62
CA PRO A 21 51.72 14.79 7.51
C PRO A 21 51.22 14.65 8.96
N ARG A 22 50.32 15.54 9.40
CA ARG A 22 49.76 15.51 10.77
C ARG A 22 48.80 14.34 10.93
N LEU A 23 47.91 14.14 9.96
CA LEU A 23 46.96 13.02 9.97
C LEU A 23 47.68 11.67 9.83
N LEU A 24 48.71 11.60 8.97
CA LEU A 24 49.56 10.42 8.86
C LEU A 24 50.31 10.10 10.16
N GLN A 25 50.75 11.12 10.91
CA GLN A 25 51.38 10.95 12.22
C GLN A 25 50.39 10.47 13.30
N GLU A 26 49.13 10.93 13.26
CA GLU A 26 48.07 10.45 14.15
C GLU A 26 47.70 8.98 13.87
N LEU A 27 47.61 8.59 12.59
CA LEU A 27 47.31 7.21 12.18
C LEU A 27 48.45 6.22 12.47
N SER A 28 49.70 6.67 12.36
CA SER A 28 50.90 5.85 12.60
C SER A 28 51.25 5.65 14.08
N GLY A 29 50.40 6.11 15.00
CA GLY A 29 50.50 5.78 16.43
C GLY A 29 51.49 6.64 17.22
N GLY A 30 51.58 7.94 16.91
CA GLY A 30 52.22 8.91 17.81
C GLY A 30 51.64 8.82 19.24
N SER A 31 52.52 8.80 20.23
CA SER A 31 52.31 8.36 21.64
C SER A 31 51.23 9.08 22.48
N GLU A 32 50.39 9.92 21.91
CA GLU A 32 49.31 10.59 22.63
C GLU A 32 47.98 10.03 22.10
N ARG A 33 47.49 8.95 22.74
CA ARG A 33 46.07 8.58 22.60
C ARG A 33 45.25 9.78 23.05
N ARG A 34 44.72 10.58 22.11
CA ARG A 34 43.60 11.46 22.42
C ARG A 34 42.45 10.57 22.87
N GLU A 35 42.15 10.59 24.17
CA GLU A 35 41.00 9.94 24.81
C GLU A 35 39.65 10.58 24.38
N SER A 36 39.52 11.00 23.13
CA SER A 36 38.32 11.62 22.59
C SER A 36 37.71 10.77 21.49
N LEU A 37 37.81 9.44 21.58
CA LEU A 37 36.83 8.59 20.94
C LEU A 37 35.56 8.72 21.79
N GLN A 38 34.73 9.69 21.43
CA GLN A 38 33.41 9.86 22.02
C GLN A 38 32.69 8.52 21.90
N GLU A 39 32.33 7.91 23.05
CA GLU A 39 31.59 6.66 23.03
C GLU A 39 30.35 6.83 22.14
N PRO A 40 30.05 5.86 21.26
CA PRO A 40 28.91 5.97 20.37
C PRO A 40 27.66 6.15 21.21
N ARG A 41 27.08 7.36 21.17
CA ARG A 41 25.87 7.73 21.92
C ARG A 41 24.67 6.84 21.59
N PHE A 42 24.72 6.14 20.46
CA PHE A 42 23.69 5.24 20.00
C PHE A 42 24.29 3.89 19.61
N ASN A 43 23.77 2.83 20.22
CA ASN A 43 24.07 1.47 19.82
C ASN A 43 23.15 1.06 18.65
N TYR A 44 23.67 1.14 17.42
CA TYR A 44 22.94 0.79 16.19
C TYR A 44 22.66 -0.72 16.06
N TYR A 45 23.38 -1.58 16.78
CA TYR A 45 23.20 -3.03 16.75
C TYR A 45 22.13 -3.53 17.72
N GLY A 46 21.66 -2.67 18.62
CA GLY A 46 20.59 -2.95 19.60
C GLY A 46 19.21 -2.44 19.18
N ALA A 47 19.04 -2.03 17.92
CA ALA A 47 17.75 -1.61 17.41
C ALA A 47 16.82 -2.82 17.27
N GLU A 48 16.17 -3.21 18.37
CA GLU A 48 14.93 -3.95 18.27
C GLU A 48 13.94 -3.06 17.52
N ALA A 49 13.48 -3.52 16.35
CA ALA A 49 12.38 -2.86 15.67
C ALA A 49 11.22 -2.80 16.67
N ALA A 50 11.00 -1.63 17.28
CA ALA A 50 9.84 -1.39 18.12
C ALA A 50 8.67 -1.85 17.28
N ALA A 51 7.99 -2.93 17.67
CA ALA A 51 6.80 -3.35 16.98
C ALA A 51 5.86 -2.16 17.12
N PRO A 52 5.58 -1.38 16.06
CA PRO A 52 4.61 -0.32 16.20
C PRO A 52 3.34 -1.05 16.60
N ASP A 53 2.78 -0.75 17.76
CA ASP A 53 1.42 -1.15 18.05
C ASP A 53 0.61 -0.62 16.87
N LEU A 54 -0.08 -1.51 16.15
CA LEU A 54 -1.00 -1.07 15.11
C LEU A 54 -2.01 -0.19 15.84
N SER A 55 -1.87 1.12 15.69
CA SER A 55 -2.93 2.02 16.10
C SER A 55 -4.15 1.62 15.28
N ASP A 56 -5.31 1.65 15.93
CA ASP A 56 -6.61 1.20 15.41
C ASP A 56 -6.98 1.87 14.07
N ASP A 57 -6.25 2.91 13.67
CA ASP A 57 -6.47 3.77 12.51
C ASP A 57 -5.85 3.28 11.19
N GLU A 58 -4.89 2.34 11.18
CA GLU A 58 -4.19 2.02 9.92
C GLU A 58 -5.04 1.18 8.95
N LEU A 59 -5.92 0.30 9.44
CA LEU A 59 -6.72 -0.60 8.61
C LEU A 59 -8.15 -0.82 9.15
N PRO A 60 -8.98 0.23 9.28
CA PRO A 60 -10.32 0.14 9.87
C PRO A 60 -11.33 -0.62 8.99
N HIS A 61 -11.01 -0.84 7.72
CA HIS A 61 -11.81 -1.61 6.75
C HIS A 61 -11.44 -3.10 6.72
N VAL A 62 -10.49 -3.55 7.53
CA VAL A 62 -10.04 -4.96 7.59
C VAL A 62 -10.45 -5.57 8.93
N ILE A 63 -11.04 -6.75 8.90
CA ILE A 63 -11.39 -7.52 10.11
C ILE A 63 -10.76 -8.90 10.06
N GLU A 64 -10.52 -9.51 11.21
CA GLU A 64 -10.13 -10.92 11.28
C GLU A 64 -11.38 -11.78 11.46
N ILE A 65 -11.49 -12.79 10.60
CA ILE A 65 -12.48 -13.86 10.64
C ILE A 65 -11.76 -15.08 11.21
N TYR A 66 -12.29 -15.67 12.28
CA TYR A 66 -11.63 -16.74 13.02
C TYR A 66 -12.62 -17.79 13.54
N ASP A 67 -12.09 -18.89 14.08
CA ASP A 67 -12.86 -19.97 14.72
C ASP A 67 -13.89 -20.61 13.79
N PHE A 68 -13.51 -20.78 12.52
CA PHE A 68 -14.29 -21.51 11.53
C PHE A 68 -13.67 -22.90 11.27
N PRO A 69 -14.47 -23.89 10.82
CA PRO A 69 -13.98 -25.24 10.60
C PRO A 69 -12.82 -25.29 9.59
N PRO A 70 -11.78 -26.11 9.80
CA PRO A 70 -10.62 -26.17 8.91
C PRO A 70 -10.94 -26.66 7.49
N ASP A 71 -12.09 -27.32 7.30
CA ASP A 71 -12.58 -27.75 5.99
C ASP A 71 -13.19 -26.60 5.17
N PHE A 72 -13.29 -25.39 5.74
CA PHE A 72 -13.84 -24.24 5.03
C PHE A 72 -12.96 -23.84 3.86
N ARG A 73 -13.62 -23.55 2.74
CA ARG A 73 -13.00 -22.99 1.55
C ARG A 73 -13.38 -21.52 1.40
N THR A 74 -12.69 -20.83 0.49
CA THR A 74 -12.98 -19.43 0.16
C THR A 74 -14.46 -19.24 -0.20
N GLU A 75 -15.09 -20.21 -0.86
CA GLU A 75 -16.50 -20.20 -1.22
C GLU A 75 -17.44 -20.15 -0.01
N ASP A 76 -17.08 -20.85 1.08
CA ASP A 76 -17.89 -20.92 2.29
C ASP A 76 -17.85 -19.58 3.02
N LEU A 77 -16.65 -18.99 3.18
CA LEU A 77 -16.49 -17.66 3.75
C LEU A 77 -17.18 -16.59 2.89
N LEU A 78 -17.07 -16.67 1.57
CA LEU A 78 -17.79 -15.79 0.67
C LEU A 78 -19.31 -15.90 0.89
N ARG A 79 -19.85 -17.11 1.05
CA ARG A 79 -21.28 -17.33 1.30
C ARG A 79 -21.75 -16.72 2.61
N VAL A 80 -20.95 -16.81 3.67
CA VAL A 80 -21.21 -16.18 4.97
C VAL A 80 -21.32 -14.66 4.84
N PHE A 81 -20.44 -14.04 4.05
CA PHE A 81 -20.39 -12.59 3.81
C PHE A 81 -21.03 -12.16 2.48
N CYS A 82 -22.01 -12.92 1.97
CA CYS A 82 -22.56 -12.69 0.63
C CYS A 82 -23.21 -11.30 0.44
N SER A 83 -23.72 -10.70 1.51
CA SER A 83 -24.27 -9.34 1.53
C SER A 83 -23.24 -8.26 1.18
N TYR A 84 -21.96 -8.53 1.42
CA TYR A 84 -20.85 -7.59 1.20
C TYR A 84 -20.09 -7.86 -0.10
N GLN A 85 -20.27 -9.02 -0.75
CA GLN A 85 -19.62 -9.34 -2.03
C GLN A 85 -19.91 -8.31 -3.12
N LYS A 86 -21.18 -7.91 -3.27
CA LYS A 86 -21.58 -6.88 -4.25
C LYS A 86 -20.94 -5.52 -3.96
N LYS A 87 -20.46 -5.30 -2.74
CA LYS A 87 -19.82 -4.07 -2.29
C LYS A 87 -18.30 -4.16 -2.36
N GLY A 88 -17.70 -5.21 -2.94
CA GLY A 88 -16.25 -5.35 -3.07
C GLY A 88 -15.56 -5.97 -1.85
N PHE A 89 -16.20 -6.98 -1.23
CA PHE A 89 -15.57 -7.80 -0.19
C PHE A 89 -14.54 -8.78 -0.79
N ASP A 90 -13.34 -8.81 -0.23
CA ASP A 90 -12.26 -9.75 -0.57
C ASP A 90 -11.78 -10.50 0.69
N ILE A 91 -11.14 -11.66 0.48
CA ILE A 91 -10.67 -12.53 1.57
C ILE A 91 -9.19 -12.84 1.38
N LYS A 92 -8.42 -12.76 2.46
CA LYS A 92 -7.03 -13.25 2.51
C LYS A 92 -6.81 -14.25 3.64
N TRP A 93 -6.39 -15.45 3.27
CA TRP A 93 -6.11 -16.53 4.21
C TRP A 93 -4.85 -16.26 5.03
N VAL A 94 -4.95 -16.47 6.35
CA VAL A 94 -3.82 -16.45 7.28
C VAL A 94 -3.40 -17.88 7.57
N ASP A 95 -4.35 -18.71 8.00
CA ASP A 95 -4.22 -20.16 8.25
C ASP A 95 -5.57 -20.86 8.01
N ASP A 96 -5.66 -22.18 8.27
CA ASP A 96 -6.87 -22.98 8.02
C ASP A 96 -8.09 -22.58 8.87
N THR A 97 -7.89 -21.74 9.90
CA THR A 97 -8.93 -21.30 10.87
C THR A 97 -9.03 -19.78 11.01
N HIS A 98 -8.19 -19.02 10.30
CA HIS A 98 -8.09 -17.57 10.36
C HIS A 98 -7.95 -16.99 8.95
N ALA A 99 -8.77 -15.97 8.67
CA ALA A 99 -8.73 -15.20 7.44
C ALA A 99 -8.93 -13.72 7.73
N LEU A 100 -8.42 -12.87 6.85
CA LEU A 100 -8.68 -11.43 6.83
C LEU A 100 -9.84 -11.17 5.87
N GLY A 101 -10.87 -10.49 6.35
CA GLY A 101 -11.94 -9.95 5.52
C GLY A 101 -11.64 -8.49 5.19
N ILE A 102 -11.53 -8.17 3.90
CA ILE A 102 -11.30 -6.83 3.39
C ILE A 102 -12.61 -6.26 2.90
N PHE A 103 -13.04 -5.15 3.49
CA PHE A 103 -14.26 -4.46 3.12
C PHE A 103 -13.93 -3.21 2.29
N SER A 104 -14.90 -2.79 1.47
CA SER A 104 -14.77 -1.54 0.71
C SER A 104 -14.86 -0.27 1.54
N SER A 105 -15.38 -0.36 2.76
CA SER A 105 -15.48 0.77 3.68
C SER A 105 -15.37 0.32 5.14
N PRO A 106 -14.86 1.19 6.04
CA PRO A 106 -14.82 0.91 7.47
C PRO A 106 -16.23 0.76 8.07
N ILE A 107 -17.24 1.40 7.47
CA ILE A 107 -18.64 1.26 7.90
C ILE A 107 -19.14 -0.16 7.63
N ALA A 108 -18.83 -0.72 6.46
CA ALA A 108 -19.18 -2.11 6.14
C ALA A 108 -18.44 -3.12 7.03
N ALA A 109 -17.18 -2.85 7.38
CA ALA A 109 -16.44 -3.67 8.34
C ALA A 109 -17.09 -3.66 9.74
N ARG A 110 -17.49 -2.49 10.23
CA ARG A 110 -18.20 -2.35 11.52
C ARG A 110 -19.56 -3.05 11.52
N ASP A 111 -20.28 -2.97 10.41
CA ASP A 111 -21.56 -3.68 10.22
C ASP A 111 -21.36 -5.20 10.20
N ALA A 112 -20.30 -5.69 9.57
CA ALA A 112 -19.95 -7.11 9.61
C ALA A 112 -19.59 -7.58 11.01
N LEU A 113 -18.90 -6.75 11.81
CA LEU A 113 -18.58 -7.05 13.22
C LEU A 113 -19.81 -7.12 14.13
N SER A 114 -20.88 -6.38 13.82
CA SER A 114 -22.13 -6.42 14.58
C SER A 114 -22.99 -7.63 14.20
N THR A 115 -22.81 -8.15 12.99
CA THR A 115 -23.51 -9.31 12.46
C THR A 115 -22.94 -10.60 13.06
N LYS A 116 -23.78 -11.38 13.75
CA LYS A 116 -23.37 -12.67 14.31
C LYS A 116 -23.58 -13.78 13.28
N HIS A 117 -22.51 -14.50 12.97
CA HIS A 117 -22.55 -15.69 12.13
C HIS A 117 -22.48 -16.95 13.00
N LEU A 118 -23.18 -18.01 12.59
CA LEU A 118 -23.27 -19.26 13.36
C LEU A 118 -21.98 -20.11 13.28
N MET A 119 -21.26 -20.01 12.17
CA MET A 119 -20.11 -20.89 11.87
C MET A 119 -18.76 -20.17 11.86
N VAL A 120 -18.73 -18.84 12.03
CA VAL A 120 -17.50 -18.04 12.03
C VAL A 120 -17.62 -16.95 13.08
N LYS A 121 -16.49 -16.55 13.66
CA LYS A 121 -16.41 -15.37 14.54
C LYS A 121 -15.62 -14.26 13.84
N THR A 122 -15.92 -13.02 14.20
CA THR A 122 -15.27 -11.83 13.62
C THR A 122 -14.81 -10.90 14.71
N ARG A 123 -13.62 -10.30 14.55
CA ARG A 123 -13.10 -9.29 15.47
C ARG A 123 -12.30 -8.22 14.70
N PRO A 124 -12.18 -6.99 15.27
CA PRO A 124 -11.31 -5.97 14.71
C PRO A 124 -9.86 -6.47 14.59
N LEU A 125 -9.13 -6.00 13.57
CA LEU A 125 -7.73 -6.37 13.37
C LEU A 125 -6.85 -6.03 14.59
N SER A 126 -7.17 -4.97 15.33
CA SER A 126 -6.48 -4.58 16.56
C SER A 126 -6.59 -5.66 17.66
N GLN A 127 -7.69 -6.41 17.70
CA GLN A 127 -7.90 -7.54 18.61
C GLN A 127 -7.44 -8.87 18.00
N GLY A 128 -6.87 -8.84 16.81
CA GLY A 128 -6.54 -10.02 16.03
C GLY A 128 -5.25 -10.75 16.42
N THR A 129 -5.07 -11.96 15.90
CA THR A 129 -3.84 -12.73 16.11
C THR A 129 -2.60 -12.00 15.59
N ARG A 130 -1.43 -12.28 16.17
CA ARG A 130 -0.15 -11.73 15.69
C ARG A 130 0.11 -12.09 14.23
N ALA A 131 -0.29 -13.29 13.80
CA ALA A 131 -0.17 -13.75 12.42
C ALA A 131 -1.07 -12.93 11.47
N ALA A 132 -2.34 -12.71 11.85
CA ALA A 132 -3.26 -11.88 11.07
C ALA A 132 -2.78 -10.43 10.97
N LYS A 133 -2.29 -9.84 12.07
CA LYS A 133 -1.70 -8.50 12.08
C LYS A 133 -0.47 -8.39 11.17
N ALA A 134 0.44 -9.36 11.24
CA ALA A 134 1.63 -9.38 10.38
C ALA A 134 1.25 -9.52 8.90
N LYS A 135 0.28 -10.39 8.58
CA LYS A 135 -0.22 -10.57 7.21
C LYS A 135 -0.91 -9.30 6.71
N ALA A 136 -1.74 -8.67 7.54
CA ALA A 136 -2.41 -7.42 7.19
C ALA A 136 -1.41 -6.30 6.90
N ARG A 137 -0.34 -6.16 7.70
CA ARG A 137 0.76 -5.21 7.44
C ARG A 137 1.48 -5.49 6.14
N ALA A 138 1.88 -6.74 5.92
CA ALA A 138 2.61 -7.14 4.71
C ALA A 138 1.81 -6.86 3.43
N TYR A 139 0.49 -6.90 3.52
CA TYR A 139 -0.40 -6.62 2.41
C TYR A 139 -1.07 -5.25 2.48
N ALA A 140 -0.75 -4.37 3.44
CA ALA A 140 -1.48 -3.11 3.66
C ALA A 140 -1.60 -2.26 2.39
N ASP A 141 -0.54 -2.21 1.58
CA ASP A 141 -0.52 -1.51 0.29
C ASP A 141 -1.44 -2.14 -0.77
N PHE A 142 -1.69 -3.45 -0.66
CA PHE A 142 -2.52 -4.25 -1.58
C PHE A 142 -3.96 -4.44 -1.07
N LEU A 143 -4.21 -4.25 0.22
CA LEU A 143 -5.53 -4.33 0.86
C LEU A 143 -6.30 -3.01 0.75
N GLN A 144 -5.92 -2.12 -0.18
CA GLN A 144 -6.72 -0.93 -0.46
C GLN A 144 -8.14 -1.35 -0.86
N PRO A 145 -9.16 -0.60 -0.41
CA PRO A 145 -10.55 -0.85 -0.79
C PRO A 145 -10.65 -1.12 -2.30
N ALA A 146 -11.38 -2.18 -2.68
CA ALA A 146 -11.51 -2.59 -4.07
C ALA A 146 -12.00 -1.42 -4.92
N LYS A 147 -11.06 -0.72 -5.58
CA LYS A 147 -11.39 0.32 -6.55
C LYS A 147 -11.88 -0.42 -7.79
N GLU A 148 -13.14 -0.21 -8.16
CA GLU A 148 -13.64 -0.71 -9.43
C GLU A 148 -12.69 -0.25 -10.55
N ARG A 149 -12.31 -1.20 -11.42
CA ARG A 149 -11.48 -0.85 -12.58
C ARG A 149 -12.25 0.18 -13.40
N PRO A 150 -11.65 1.32 -13.76
CA PRO A 150 -12.35 2.30 -14.56
C PRO A 150 -12.84 1.64 -15.85
N GLU A 151 -14.07 1.96 -16.26
CA GLU A 151 -14.61 1.56 -17.55
C GLU A 151 -13.64 2.05 -18.64
N THR A 152 -12.87 1.14 -19.22
CA THR A 152 -11.88 1.43 -20.27
C THR A 152 -12.47 1.05 -21.62
N SER A 153 -12.44 1.99 -22.56
CA SER A 153 -12.77 1.70 -23.96
C SER A 153 -11.50 1.26 -24.69
N ALA A 154 -11.56 0.10 -25.33
CA ALA A 154 -10.48 -0.39 -26.18
C ALA A 154 -10.41 0.33 -27.55
N ALA A 155 -11.19 1.41 -27.77
CA ALA A 155 -11.19 2.18 -29.02
C ALA A 155 -9.82 2.75 -29.38
N LEU A 156 -9.07 3.25 -28.39
CA LEU A 156 -7.72 3.77 -28.61
C LEU A 156 -6.76 2.65 -29.01
N ALA A 157 -6.76 1.53 -28.28
CA ALA A 157 -5.93 0.37 -28.60
C ALA A 157 -6.21 -0.14 -30.01
N ARG A 158 -7.49 -0.29 -30.38
CA ARG A 158 -7.88 -0.69 -31.74
C ARG A 158 -7.40 0.29 -32.80
N ARG A 159 -7.56 1.60 -32.58
CA ARG A 159 -7.08 2.63 -33.53
C ARG A 159 -5.57 2.53 -33.76
N LEU A 160 -4.79 2.36 -32.69
CA LEU A 160 -3.33 2.23 -32.76
C LEU A 160 -2.92 0.97 -33.52
N VAL A 161 -3.52 -0.18 -33.19
CA VAL A 161 -3.24 -1.47 -33.84
C VAL A 161 -3.62 -1.44 -35.32
N ILE A 162 -4.80 -0.92 -35.66
CA ILE A 162 -5.28 -0.80 -37.04
C ILE A 162 -4.36 0.11 -37.85
N GLY A 163 -3.92 1.24 -37.28
CA GLY A 163 -2.98 2.16 -37.92
C GLY A 163 -1.61 1.54 -38.16
N ALA A 164 -1.08 0.80 -37.18
CA ALA A 164 0.22 0.13 -37.28
C ALA A 164 0.22 -1.06 -38.25
N LEU A 165 -0.88 -1.82 -38.31
CA LEU A 165 -1.03 -2.97 -39.20
C LEU A 165 -1.56 -2.61 -40.60
N GLY A 166 -1.93 -1.35 -40.85
CA GLY A 166 -2.45 -0.88 -42.14
C GLY A 166 -3.78 -1.52 -42.57
N VAL A 167 -4.51 -2.14 -41.64
CA VAL A 167 -5.76 -2.85 -41.92
C VAL A 167 -6.94 -1.88 -41.87
N ARG A 168 -8.05 -2.18 -42.55
CA ARG A 168 -9.28 -1.38 -42.45
C ARG A 168 -10.12 -1.82 -41.25
N SER A 169 -10.74 -0.86 -40.55
CA SER A 169 -11.62 -1.17 -39.42
C SER A 169 -12.88 -1.90 -39.89
N ASN A 170 -13.21 -3.02 -39.26
CA ASN A 170 -14.48 -3.75 -39.46
C ASN A 170 -15.66 -3.17 -38.64
N GLN A 171 -15.41 -2.18 -37.79
CA GLN A 171 -16.46 -1.54 -36.97
C GLN A 171 -17.37 -0.63 -37.79
N THR A 172 -18.68 -0.84 -37.62
CA THR A 172 -19.71 0.02 -38.22
C THR A 172 -19.75 1.40 -37.54
N ARG A 173 -20.30 2.40 -38.24
CA ARG A 173 -20.47 3.75 -37.69
C ARG A 173 -21.32 3.77 -36.42
N ALA A 174 -22.40 2.97 -36.40
CA ALA A 174 -23.28 2.83 -35.24
C ALA A 174 -22.55 2.26 -34.01
N GLN A 175 -21.70 1.25 -34.20
CA GLN A 175 -20.88 0.69 -33.11
C GLN A 175 -19.90 1.71 -32.54
N ARG A 176 -19.28 2.53 -33.39
CA ARG A 176 -18.38 3.62 -32.96
C ARG A 176 -19.12 4.68 -32.15
N GLU A 177 -20.32 5.08 -32.59
CA GLU A 177 -21.14 6.07 -31.89
C GLU A 177 -21.67 5.53 -30.55
N ALA A 178 -22.10 4.27 -30.51
CA ALA A 178 -22.55 3.61 -29.28
C ALA A 178 -21.42 3.49 -28.23
N GLU A 179 -20.21 3.12 -28.64
CA GLU A 179 -19.06 3.03 -27.74
C GLU A 179 -18.65 4.41 -27.21
N ARG A 180 -18.68 5.44 -28.07
CA ARG A 180 -18.40 6.83 -27.68
C ARG A 180 -19.45 7.36 -26.71
N LYS A 181 -20.73 7.05 -26.94
CA LYS A 181 -21.83 7.39 -26.05
C LYS A 181 -21.68 6.70 -24.69
N LYS A 182 -21.36 5.40 -24.67
CA LYS A 182 -21.09 4.65 -23.44
C LYS A 182 -19.95 5.28 -22.62
N LEU A 183 -18.87 5.70 -23.27
CA LEU A 183 -17.74 6.36 -22.59
C LEU A 183 -18.14 7.74 -22.03
N GLN A 184 -18.97 8.49 -22.75
CA GLN A 184 -19.46 9.79 -22.32
C GLN A 184 -20.40 9.67 -21.11
N GLU A 185 -21.35 8.74 -21.16
CA GLU A 185 -22.26 8.43 -20.04
C GLU A 185 -21.47 7.99 -18.79
N ALA A 186 -20.45 7.14 -18.96
CA ALA A 186 -19.60 6.73 -17.84
C ALA A 186 -18.83 7.90 -17.21
N ARG A 187 -18.32 8.84 -18.04
CA ARG A 187 -17.65 10.07 -17.57
C ARG A 187 -18.61 11.00 -16.84
N GLU A 188 -19.81 11.19 -17.38
CA GLU A 188 -20.85 12.02 -16.77
C GLU A 188 -21.31 11.42 -15.44
N ARG A 189 -21.54 10.10 -15.38
CA ARG A 189 -21.87 9.38 -14.14
C ARG A 189 -20.80 9.59 -13.07
N LYS A 190 -19.52 9.42 -13.41
CA LYS A 190 -18.41 9.66 -12.47
C LYS A 190 -18.34 11.13 -12.02
N ARG A 191 -18.60 12.07 -12.92
CA ARG A 191 -18.63 13.50 -12.58
C ARG A 191 -19.76 13.80 -11.59
N LEU A 192 -20.94 13.23 -11.81
CA LEU A 192 -22.09 13.38 -10.91
C LEU A 192 -21.81 12.73 -9.55
N GLU A 193 -21.24 11.53 -9.52
CA GLU A 193 -20.87 10.85 -8.27
C GLU A 193 -19.82 11.64 -7.48
N ASN A 194 -18.79 12.17 -8.14
CA ASN A 194 -17.81 13.05 -7.51
C ASN A 194 -18.48 14.31 -6.95
N LYS A 195 -19.38 14.94 -7.71
CA LYS A 195 -20.12 16.12 -7.25
C LYS A 195 -20.97 15.78 -6.03
N GLN A 196 -21.72 14.67 -6.06
CA GLN A 196 -22.48 14.21 -4.89
C GLN A 196 -21.58 13.96 -3.68
N ARG A 197 -20.38 13.46 -3.91
CA ARG A 197 -19.38 13.25 -2.84
C ARG A 197 -18.83 14.56 -2.29
N GLU A 198 -18.61 15.57 -3.13
CA GLU A 198 -18.19 16.92 -2.74
C GLU A 198 -19.31 17.66 -1.98
N ASP A 199 -20.53 17.65 -2.51
CA ASP A 199 -21.71 18.25 -1.87
C ASP A 199 -21.99 17.62 -0.48
N ALA A 200 -21.78 16.31 -0.32
CA ALA A 200 -21.87 15.62 0.98
C ALA A 200 -20.77 16.02 1.98
N TRP A 201 -19.66 16.59 1.50
CA TRP A 201 -18.56 17.11 2.32
C TRP A 201 -18.73 18.59 2.67
N GLU A 202 -19.43 19.38 1.85
CA GLU A 202 -19.68 20.81 2.08
C GLU A 202 -20.90 21.09 2.98
N GLY A 203 -21.76 20.10 3.24
CA GLY A 203 -23.00 20.26 4.02
C GLY A 203 -22.87 20.25 5.56
N ARG A 204 -21.69 20.55 6.12
CA ARG A 204 -21.46 20.57 7.58
C ARG A 204 -20.89 21.92 8.03
N GLU A 205 -21.72 22.96 7.97
CA GLU A 205 -21.63 24.13 8.86
C GLU A 205 -22.93 24.30 9.64
#